data_AF-A0A524KQS7-F1
#
_entry.id   AF-A0A524KQS7-F1
#
_cell.length_a   1.000
_cell.length_b   1.000
_cell.length_c   1.000
_cell.angle_alpha   90.00
_cell.angle_beta   90.00
_cell.angle_gamma   90.00
#
_symmetry.space_group_name_H-M   'P 1'
#
loop_
_entity.id
_entity.type
_entity.pdbx_description
1 polymer ?
#
loop_
_entity_poly.entity_id
_entity_poly.type
_entity_poly.pdbx_seq_one_letter_code
_entity_poly.pdbx_strand_id
1 'polypeptide(L)'
;LILRLAREHEALVTIEEGAVGGFASHVLQLLATEGMLDHGLKIRPMMFPDIFIDQDKPAAMYDVAGMNAPHIVETALRALGQTVAVARA
;
A
#
# COMPACT_ATOMS: atom_id res chain seq x y z
N LEU A 1 -4.34 -9.81 -14.52
CA LEU A 1 -3.70 -8.52 -14.17
C LEU A 1 -2.70 -8.68 -13.01
N ILE A 2 -3.12 -9.05 -11.80
CA ILE A 2 -2.26 -9.14 -10.59
C ILE A 2 -0.97 -9.93 -10.84
N LEU A 3 -1.06 -11.19 -11.28
CA LEU A 3 0.10 -12.04 -11.52
C LEU A 3 1.05 -11.49 -12.59
N ARG A 4 0.53 -10.75 -13.58
CA ARG A 4 1.36 -10.07 -14.58
C ARG A 4 2.18 -8.97 -13.93
N LEU A 5 1.54 -8.11 -13.13
CA LEU A 5 2.22 -7.03 -12.42
C LEU A 5 3.28 -7.57 -11.47
N ALA A 6 2.98 -8.65 -10.74
CA ALA A 6 3.91 -9.33 -9.83
C ALA A 6 5.16 -9.89 -10.53
N ARG A 7 5.05 -10.30 -11.80
CA ARG A 7 6.20 -10.79 -12.59
C ARG A 7 7.02 -9.67 -13.21
N GLU A 8 6.37 -8.57 -13.59
CA GLU A 8 6.99 -7.50 -14.38
C GLU A 8 7.53 -6.34 -13.53
N HIS A 9 7.21 -6.30 -12.22
CA HIS A 9 7.61 -5.22 -11.32
C HIS A 9 8.32 -5.77 -10.09
N GLU A 10 9.34 -5.06 -9.62
CA GLU A 10 10.03 -5.41 -8.37
C GLU A 10 9.19 -5.11 -7.11
N ALA A 11 8.18 -4.23 -7.23
CA ALA A 11 7.34 -3.79 -6.15
C ALA A 11 5.88 -3.61 -6.57
N LEU A 12 4.96 -3.96 -5.66
CA LEU A 12 3.52 -3.70 -5.77
C LEU A 12 3.01 -2.95 -4.53
N VAL A 13 2.12 -1.98 -4.76
CA VAL A 13 1.37 -1.29 -3.72
C VAL A 13 -0.11 -1.54 -3.97
N THR A 14 -0.83 -2.07 -2.98
CA THR A 14 -2.30 -2.17 -3.02
C THR A 14 -2.88 -1.05 -2.19
N ILE A 15 -3.97 -0.44 -2.63
CA ILE A 15 -4.61 0.70 -1.98
C ILE A 15 -6.09 0.37 -1.83
N GLU A 16 -6.62 0.54 -0.62
CA GLU A 16 -8.05 0.37 -0.36
C GLU A 16 -8.56 1.27 0.78
N GLU A 17 -9.83 1.64 0.71
CA GLU A 17 -10.54 2.40 1.76
C GLU A 17 -11.32 1.43 2.67
N GLY A 18 -10.65 0.37 3.11
CA GLY A 18 -11.15 -0.64 4.04
C GLY A 18 -10.12 -0.92 5.13
N ALA A 19 -10.55 -1.56 6.22
CA ALA A 19 -9.64 -2.05 7.24
C ALA A 19 -8.96 -3.37 6.80
N VAL A 20 -8.10 -3.90 7.66
CA VAL A 20 -7.42 -5.18 7.43
C VAL A 20 -8.42 -6.31 7.11
N GLY A 21 -8.10 -7.13 6.10
CA GLY A 21 -8.96 -8.22 5.65
C GLY A 21 -9.61 -8.02 4.28
N GLY A 22 -9.48 -6.83 3.68
CA GLY A 22 -10.08 -6.49 2.38
C GLY A 22 -9.27 -6.89 1.15
N PHE A 23 -9.23 -6.01 0.15
CA PHE A 23 -8.61 -6.19 -1.16
C PHE A 23 -7.17 -6.69 -1.06
N ALA A 24 -6.35 -6.09 -0.21
CA ALA A 24 -4.96 -6.47 -0.06
C ALA A 24 -4.80 -7.93 0.42
N SER A 25 -5.67 -8.39 1.32
CA SER A 25 -5.65 -9.77 1.82
C SER A 25 -5.95 -10.78 0.71
N HIS A 26 -6.92 -10.49 -0.15
CA HIS A 26 -7.22 -11.33 -1.31
C HIS A 26 -6.09 -11.36 -2.34
N VAL A 27 -5.44 -10.21 -2.58
CA VAL A 27 -4.26 -10.14 -3.46
C VAL A 27 -3.11 -10.95 -2.89
N LEU A 28 -2.82 -10.80 -1.58
CA LEU A 28 -1.77 -11.54 -0.90
C LEU A 28 -2.03 -13.05 -0.91
N GLN A 29 -3.27 -13.47 -0.68
CA GLN A 29 -3.67 -14.88 -0.77
C GLN A 29 -3.37 -15.44 -2.17
N LEU A 30 -3.75 -14.73 -3.23
CA LEU A 30 -3.45 -15.13 -4.61
C LEU A 30 -1.94 -15.21 -4.86
N LEU A 31 -1.18 -14.18 -4.48
CA LEU A 31 0.27 -14.13 -4.68
C LEU A 31 0.99 -15.25 -3.94
N ALA A 32 0.58 -15.56 -2.71
CA ALA A 32 1.14 -16.65 -1.93
C ALA A 32 0.82 -18.02 -2.56
N THR A 33 -0.42 -18.22 -3.00
CA THR A 33 -0.88 -19.50 -3.57
C THR A 33 -0.21 -19.81 -4.91
N GLU A 34 0.07 -18.78 -5.69
CA GLU A 34 0.75 -18.89 -7.00
C GLU A 34 2.28 -18.83 -6.89
N GLY A 35 2.85 -18.83 -5.68
CA GLY A 35 4.31 -18.81 -5.46
C GLY A 35 5.00 -17.49 -5.83
N MET A 36 4.25 -16.40 -6.01
CA MET A 36 4.82 -15.11 -6.43
C MET A 36 5.65 -14.44 -5.33
N LEU A 37 5.48 -14.86 -4.07
CA LEU A 37 6.23 -14.32 -2.93
C LEU A 37 7.57 -15.04 -2.68
N ASP A 38 7.84 -16.13 -3.40
CA ASP A 38 9.01 -16.99 -3.16
C ASP A 38 10.32 -16.38 -3.68
N HIS A 39 10.22 -15.35 -4.53
CA HIS A 39 11.36 -14.78 -5.28
C HIS A 39 11.58 -13.29 -5.03
N GLY A 40 11.17 -12.78 -3.87
CA GLY A 40 11.57 -11.44 -3.41
C GLY A 40 10.73 -10.27 -3.94
N LEU A 41 9.53 -10.54 -4.46
CA LEU A 41 8.55 -9.49 -4.78
C LEU A 41 8.27 -8.62 -3.53
N LYS A 42 8.47 -7.31 -3.63
CA LYS A 42 8.14 -6.39 -2.54
C LYS A 42 6.67 -5.99 -2.63
N ILE A 43 5.88 -6.28 -1.61
CA ILE A 43 4.48 -5.85 -1.55
C ILE A 43 4.23 -4.92 -0.36
N ARG A 44 3.50 -3.82 -0.59
CA ARG A 44 3.13 -2.84 0.44
C ARG A 44 1.63 -2.57 0.40
N PRO A 45 0.86 -3.28 1.23
CA PRO A 45 -0.55 -2.94 1.45
C PRO A 45 -0.70 -1.59 2.13
N MET A 46 -1.53 -0.71 1.56
CA MET A 46 -2.01 0.52 2.17
C MET A 46 -3.54 0.43 2.29
N MET A 47 -4.04 0.64 3.50
CA MET A 47 -5.45 0.50 3.85
C MET A 47 -5.77 1.39 5.05
N PHE A 48 -7.05 1.57 5.38
CA PHE A 48 -7.42 2.34 6.56
C PHE A 48 -6.96 1.63 7.85
N PRO A 49 -6.49 2.39 8.86
CA PRO A 49 -6.17 1.83 10.16
C PRO A 49 -7.43 1.29 10.83
N ASP A 50 -7.27 0.26 11.66
CA ASP A 50 -8.36 -0.35 12.45
C ASP A 50 -8.70 0.52 13.68
N ILE A 51 -9.14 1.75 13.39
CA ILE A 51 -9.57 2.75 14.37
C ILE A 51 -10.77 3.51 13.82
N PHE A 52 -11.54 4.13 14.71
CA PHE A 52 -12.48 5.14 14.31
C PHE A 52 -11.74 6.41 13.90
N ILE A 53 -12.08 6.96 12.73
CA ILE A 53 -11.62 8.27 12.27
C ILE A 53 -12.77 9.25 12.48
N ASP A 54 -12.55 10.26 13.30
CA ASP A 54 -13.55 11.30 13.56
C ASP A 54 -13.85 12.10 12.28
N GLN A 55 -15.08 12.58 12.18
CA GLN A 55 -15.50 13.39 11.05
C GLN A 55 -14.73 14.71 11.00
N ASP A 56 -14.11 14.99 9.86
CA ASP A 56 -13.44 16.25 9.57
C ASP A 56 -13.51 16.52 8.05
N LYS A 57 -12.73 17.49 7.55
CA LYS A 57 -12.48 17.65 6.13
C LYS A 57 -11.86 16.35 5.58
N PRO A 58 -12.26 15.90 4.37
CA PRO A 58 -11.73 14.67 3.78
C PRO A 58 -10.19 14.59 3.79
N ALA A 59 -9.50 15.68 3.47
CA ALA A 59 -8.04 15.72 3.49
C ALA A 59 -7.45 15.37 4.88
N ALA A 60 -8.01 15.94 5.96
CA ALA A 60 -7.56 15.69 7.33
C ALA A 60 -7.88 14.25 7.78
N MET A 61 -9.04 13.72 7.40
CA MET A 61 -9.37 12.31 7.66
C MET A 61 -8.38 11.36 6.97
N TYR A 62 -7.97 11.68 5.74
CA TYR A 62 -6.98 10.89 5.00
C TYR A 62 -5.56 11.07 5.49
N ASP A 63 -5.25 12.20 6.13
CA ASP A 63 -3.98 12.37 6.85
C ASP A 63 -3.93 11.44 8.07
N VAL A 64 -5.02 11.36 8.84
CA VAL A 64 -5.13 10.38 9.95
C VAL A 64 -5.03 8.95 9.44
N ALA A 65 -5.67 8.64 8.30
CA ALA A 65 -5.61 7.31 7.70
C ALA A 65 -4.22 6.96 7.11
N GLY A 66 -3.35 7.95 6.86
CA GLY A 66 -2.09 7.73 6.14
C GLY A 66 -2.28 7.41 4.65
N MET A 67 -3.36 7.92 4.04
CA MET A 67 -3.81 7.51 2.70
C MET A 67 -3.80 8.62 1.64
N ASN A 68 -3.29 9.80 1.97
CA ASN A 68 -3.05 10.85 0.98
C ASN A 68 -1.90 10.54 0.01
N ALA A 69 -1.89 11.27 -1.12
CA ALA A 69 -0.88 11.13 -2.17
C ALA A 69 0.58 11.16 -1.67
N PRO A 70 0.98 12.05 -0.74
CA PRO A 70 2.34 12.03 -0.19
C PRO A 70 2.70 10.70 0.49
N HIS A 71 1.76 10.08 1.22
CA HIS A 71 1.97 8.79 1.88
C HIS A 71 2.12 7.64 0.87
N ILE A 72 1.36 7.69 -0.24
CA ILE A 72 1.47 6.71 -1.34
C ILE A 72 2.84 6.83 -2.01
N VAL A 73 3.27 8.06 -2.32
CA VAL A 73 4.59 8.33 -2.90
C VAL A 73 5.70 7.84 -1.97
N GLU A 74 5.62 8.18 -0.69
CA GLU A 74 6.58 7.73 0.32
C GLU A 74 6.66 6.20 0.38
N THR A 75 5.51 5.52 0.40
CA THR A 75 5.44 4.05 0.43
C THR A 75 6.07 3.43 -0.82
N ALA A 76 5.79 3.97 -2.00
CA ALA A 76 6.36 3.51 -3.25
C ALA A 76 7.89 3.71 -3.30
N LEU A 77 8.38 4.89 -2.94
CA LEU A 77 9.82 5.18 -2.91
C LEU A 77 10.57 4.31 -1.90
N ARG A 78 10.00 4.13 -0.69
CA ARG A 78 10.56 3.22 0.33
C ARG A 78 10.59 1.77 -0.16
N ALA A 79 9.57 1.30 -0.88
CA ALA A 79 9.57 -0.04 -1.47
C ALA A 79 10.72 -0.22 -2.50
N LEU A 80 11.05 0.83 -3.25
CA LEU A 80 12.18 0.84 -4.18
C LEU A 80 13.54 1.04 -3.48
N GLY A 81 13.58 1.13 -2.14
CA GLY A 81 14.81 1.34 -1.38
C GLY A 81 15.37 2.77 -1.47
N GLN A 82 14.58 3.72 -1.95
CA GLN A 82 14.99 5.11 -2.04
C GLN A 82 14.81 5.82 -0.70
N THR A 83 15.78 6.65 -0.34
CA THR A 83 15.63 7.55 0.82
C THR A 83 14.63 8.63 0.47
N VAL A 84 13.49 8.64 1.15
CA VAL A 84 12.52 9.72 1.01
C VAL A 84 13.08 10.92 1.75
N ALA A 85 13.73 11.82 1.02
CA ALA A 85 14.04 13.14 1.56
C ALA A 85 12.71 13.79 1.95
N VAL A 86 12.56 14.15 3.22
CA VAL A 86 11.39 14.93 3.67
C VAL A 86 11.40 16.21 2.85
N ALA A 87 10.53 16.30 1.85
CA ALA A 87 10.31 17.53 1.12
C ALA A 87 9.79 18.54 2.16
N ARG A 88 10.62 19.51 2.52
CA ARG A 88 10.20 20.62 3.37
C ARG A 88 9.08 21.36 2.64
N ALA A 89 7.91 21.40 3.25
CA ALA A 89 6.82 22.28 2.86
C ALA A 89 7.23 23.75 3.03
#